data_AF-A0A521LD73-F1
#
_entry.id   AF-A0A521LD73-F1
#
_cell.length_a   1.000
_cell.length_b   1.000
_cell.length_c   1.000
_cell.angle_alpha   90.00
_cell.angle_beta   90.00
_cell.angle_gamma   90.00
#
_symmetry.space_group_name_H-M   'P 1'
#
loop_
_entity.id
_entity.type
_entity.pdbx_description
1 polymer ?
#
loop_
_entity_poly.entity_id
_entity_poly.type
_entity_poly.pdbx_seq_one_letter_code
_entity_poly.pdbx_strand_id
1 'polypeptide(L)'
;DAHNPQGPVVIFSGGAECWFDDRLIWEKLDEAKSRNPMMVLATTAQDKGCDAMAAAWAASRKVTLITFRLSAKLGKRAGFVRNEQMVGLRPVEALVCEGSGLQSHLARLVREKRIPARFVRLSDQEWEAQ
;
A
#
# COMPACT_ATOMS: atom_id res chain seq x y z
N ASP A 1 5.66 -14.39 -19.11
CA ASP A 1 5.66 -12.92 -19.30
C ASP A 1 4.82 -12.11 -18.31
N ALA A 2 4.64 -12.55 -17.05
CA ALA A 2 3.76 -11.88 -16.07
C ALA A 2 4.45 -10.90 -15.08
N HIS A 3 5.75 -10.62 -15.26
CA HIS A 3 6.57 -9.96 -14.22
C HIS A 3 6.84 -8.46 -14.44
N ASN A 4 6.25 -7.84 -15.46
CA ASN A 4 6.38 -6.40 -15.64
C ASN A 4 4.99 -5.75 -15.54
N PRO A 5 4.73 -4.93 -14.49
CA PRO A 5 3.48 -4.19 -14.42
C PRO A 5 3.36 -3.33 -15.68
N GLN A 6 2.25 -3.46 -16.41
CA GLN A 6 2.02 -2.75 -17.68
C GLN A 6 1.72 -1.24 -17.48
N GLY A 7 2.02 -0.69 -16.30
CA GLY A 7 1.74 0.70 -15.93
C GLY A 7 2.54 1.15 -14.71
N PRO A 8 2.52 2.46 -14.40
CA PRO A 8 3.23 3.02 -13.27
C PRO A 8 2.80 2.33 -11.96
N VAL A 9 3.77 1.89 -11.17
CA VAL A 9 3.47 1.20 -9.90
C VAL A 9 3.22 2.22 -8.80
N VAL A 10 2.10 2.07 -8.11
CA VAL A 10 1.86 2.71 -6.82
C VAL A 10 1.92 1.63 -5.76
N ILE A 11 2.74 1.83 -4.73
CA ILE A 11 2.80 0.90 -3.60
C ILE A 11 1.87 1.33 -2.48
N PHE A 12 1.24 0.35 -1.84
CA PHE A 12 0.35 0.54 -0.70
C PHE A 12 0.71 -0.42 0.43
N SER A 13 0.70 0.07 1.66
CA SER A 13 0.71 -0.79 2.84
C SER A 13 0.11 -0.04 4.02
N GLY A 14 -0.72 -0.71 4.80
CA GLY A 14 -1.23 -0.15 6.04
C GLY A 14 -1.29 -1.15 7.17
N GLY A 15 -1.66 -0.67 8.35
CA GLY A 15 -1.86 -1.51 9.52
C GLY A 15 -3.10 -2.41 9.39
N ALA A 16 -3.05 -3.55 10.07
CA ALA A 16 -4.14 -4.50 10.16
C ALA A 16 -5.13 -4.19 11.31
N GLU A 17 -4.67 -3.41 12.30
CA GLU A 17 -5.41 -3.11 13.54
C GLU A 17 -5.85 -1.65 13.56
N CYS A 18 -6.97 -1.37 14.22
CA CYS A 18 -7.50 -0.01 14.46
C CYS A 18 -7.83 0.82 13.21
N TRP A 19 -7.87 0.20 12.03
CA TRP A 19 -8.33 0.81 10.79
C TRP A 19 -9.80 0.46 10.50
N PHE A 20 -10.64 1.47 10.38
CA PHE A 20 -12.08 1.34 10.14
C PHE A 20 -12.63 2.27 9.05
N ASP A 21 -11.92 3.36 8.72
CA ASP A 21 -12.35 4.35 7.74
C ASP A 21 -11.88 3.98 6.32
N ASP A 22 -12.70 3.22 5.60
CA ASP A 22 -12.42 2.81 4.22
C ASP A 22 -12.48 4.00 3.24
N ARG A 23 -13.35 4.99 3.52
CA ARG A 23 -13.52 6.17 2.69
C ARG A 23 -12.25 7.00 2.61
N LEU A 24 -11.58 7.23 3.75
CA LEU A 24 -10.29 7.91 3.80
C LEU A 24 -9.27 7.19 2.91
N ILE A 25 -9.17 5.87 3.03
CA ILE A 25 -8.23 5.08 2.23
C ILE A 25 -8.56 5.17 0.73
N TRP A 26 -9.84 5.05 0.38
CA TRP A 26 -10.31 5.11 -1.00
C TRP A 26 -10.10 6.49 -1.61
N GLU A 27 -10.32 7.58 -0.87
CA GLU A 27 -10.06 8.93 -1.32
C GLU A 27 -8.58 9.12 -1.68
N LYS A 28 -7.65 8.67 -0.81
CA LYS A 28 -6.21 8.77 -1.09
C LYS A 28 -5.77 7.90 -2.27
N LEU A 29 -6.43 6.77 -2.51
CA LEU A 29 -6.18 5.94 -3.68
C LEU A 29 -6.77 6.55 -4.96
N ASP A 30 -7.97 7.13 -4.90
CA ASP A 30 -8.60 7.85 -6.02
C ASP A 30 -7.75 9.09 -6.41
N GLU A 31 -7.19 9.82 -5.43
CA GLU A 31 -6.20 10.87 -5.65
C GLU A 31 -4.98 10.34 -6.43
N ALA A 32 -4.38 9.23 -6.00
CA ALA A 32 -3.22 8.64 -6.66
C ALA A 32 -3.56 8.16 -8.09
N LYS A 33 -4.76 7.59 -8.29
CA LYS A 33 -5.28 7.15 -9.59
C LYS A 33 -5.53 8.31 -10.54
N SER A 34 -5.99 9.46 -10.04
CA SER A 34 -6.16 10.66 -10.85
C SER A 34 -4.84 11.18 -11.42
N ARG A 35 -3.75 11.12 -10.62
CA ARG A 35 -2.38 11.45 -11.06
C ARG A 35 -1.79 10.39 -11.97
N ASN A 36 -2.12 9.12 -11.74
CA ASN A 36 -1.59 7.97 -12.46
C ASN A 36 -2.71 7.09 -13.05
N PRO A 37 -3.40 7.52 -14.13
CA PRO A 37 -4.59 6.82 -14.63
C PRO A 37 -4.37 5.36 -15.06
N MET A 38 -3.15 4.97 -15.43
CA MET A 38 -2.83 3.60 -15.84
C MET A 38 -2.12 2.80 -14.74
N MET A 39 -2.20 3.26 -13.48
CA MET A 39 -1.44 2.65 -12.40
C MET A 39 -1.79 1.19 -12.14
N VAL A 40 -0.81 0.49 -11.61
CA VAL A 40 -0.95 -0.81 -10.96
C VAL A 40 -0.72 -0.62 -9.47
N LEU A 41 -1.56 -1.21 -8.63
CA LEU A 41 -1.45 -1.13 -7.18
C LEU A 41 -0.69 -2.34 -6.64
N ALA A 42 0.43 -2.12 -5.96
CA ALA A 42 1.20 -3.18 -5.29
C ALA A 42 1.01 -3.10 -3.77
N THR A 43 0.46 -4.16 -3.16
CA THR A 43 0.07 -4.19 -1.74
C THR A 43 0.78 -5.29 -0.96
N THR A 44 0.88 -5.15 0.38
CA THR A 44 1.41 -6.19 1.27
C THR A 44 0.45 -7.35 1.51
N ALA A 45 -0.80 -7.23 1.04
CA ALA A 45 -1.83 -8.25 1.04
C ALA A 45 -2.13 -8.80 2.44
N GLN A 46 -2.24 -7.91 3.44
CA GLN A 46 -2.83 -8.31 4.70
C GLN A 46 -4.33 -8.56 4.52
N ASP A 47 -4.85 -9.62 5.12
CA ASP A 47 -6.24 -10.05 4.93
C ASP A 47 -7.26 -9.16 5.68
N LYS A 48 -6.79 -8.13 6.40
CA LYS A 48 -7.62 -7.22 7.20
C LYS A 48 -7.03 -5.80 7.23
N GLY A 49 -7.81 -4.85 7.74
CA GLY A 49 -7.41 -3.44 7.87
C GLY A 49 -7.22 -2.75 6.53
N CYS A 50 -6.24 -1.85 6.45
CA CYS A 50 -5.97 -1.03 5.26
C CYS A 50 -5.81 -1.82 3.95
N ASP A 51 -5.05 -2.93 3.98
CA ASP A 51 -4.75 -3.70 2.76
C ASP A 51 -6.01 -4.35 2.18
N ALA A 52 -6.96 -4.76 3.04
CA ALA A 52 -8.26 -5.27 2.61
C ALA A 52 -9.12 -4.16 1.98
N MET A 53 -9.14 -2.97 2.59
CA MET A 53 -9.83 -1.78 2.05
C MET A 53 -9.25 -1.39 0.67
N ALA A 54 -7.92 -1.40 0.52
CA ALA A 54 -7.23 -1.11 -0.73
C ALA A 54 -7.49 -2.18 -1.81
N ALA A 55 -7.58 -3.46 -1.43
CA ALA A 55 -7.95 -4.53 -2.34
C ALA A 55 -9.40 -4.37 -2.86
N ALA A 56 -10.33 -4.01 -1.97
CA ALA A 56 -11.71 -3.72 -2.33
C ALA A 56 -11.82 -2.49 -3.28
N TRP A 57 -11.07 -1.43 -2.99
CA TRP A 57 -10.96 -0.26 -3.88
C TRP A 57 -10.43 -0.65 -5.27
N ALA A 58 -9.35 -1.43 -5.33
CA ALA A 58 -8.73 -1.82 -6.59
C ALA A 58 -9.71 -2.65 -7.45
N ALA A 59 -10.45 -3.57 -6.83
CA ALA A 59 -11.50 -4.32 -7.50
C ALA A 59 -12.62 -3.40 -8.04
N SER A 60 -13.09 -2.45 -7.21
CA SER A 60 -14.12 -1.47 -7.57
C SER A 60 -13.72 -0.58 -8.76
N ARG A 61 -12.47 -0.12 -8.79
CA ARG A 61 -11.94 0.76 -9.84
C ARG A 61 -11.30 0.03 -11.01
N LYS A 62 -11.33 -1.31 -11.03
CA LYS A 62 -10.67 -2.17 -12.03
C LYS A 62 -9.17 -1.88 -12.16
N VAL A 63 -8.53 -1.54 -11.05
CA VAL A 63 -7.08 -1.35 -10.97
C VAL A 63 -6.43 -2.72 -10.75
N THR A 64 -5.37 -3.01 -11.52
CA THR A 64 -4.62 -4.26 -11.35
C THR A 64 -3.95 -4.27 -9.98
N LEU A 65 -4.16 -5.35 -9.22
CA LEU A 65 -3.61 -5.53 -7.88
C LEU A 65 -2.48 -6.58 -7.90
N ILE A 66 -1.28 -6.18 -7.48
CA ILE A 66 -0.14 -7.08 -7.26
C ILE A 66 0.01 -7.29 -5.74
N THR A 67 0.08 -8.54 -5.31
CA THR A 67 0.18 -8.89 -3.89
C THR A 67 1.59 -9.38 -3.54
N PHE A 68 2.22 -8.75 -2.56
CA PHE A 68 3.55 -9.10 -2.05
C PHE A 68 3.45 -9.91 -0.77
N ARG A 69 3.28 -11.22 -0.91
CA ARG A 69 3.19 -12.15 0.22
C ARG A 69 4.56 -12.44 0.84
N LEU A 70 4.57 -12.79 2.12
CA LEU A 70 5.78 -13.15 2.84
C LEU A 70 6.34 -14.49 2.34
N SER A 71 7.66 -14.54 2.15
CA SER A 71 8.36 -15.80 1.91
C SER A 71 8.65 -16.49 3.25
N ALA A 72 8.02 -17.64 3.49
CA ALA A 72 8.21 -18.43 4.72
C ALA A 72 9.69 -18.81 4.96
N LYS A 73 10.49 -18.92 3.89
CA LYS A 73 11.93 -19.25 3.94
C LYS A 73 12.78 -18.19 4.66
N LEU A 74 12.30 -16.95 4.76
CA LEU A 74 13.05 -15.83 5.34
C LEU A 74 12.72 -15.58 6.82
N GLY A 75 11.77 -16.33 7.40
CA GLY A 75 11.38 -16.21 8.81
C GLY A 75 11.07 -14.76 9.21
N LYS A 76 11.64 -14.30 10.33
CA LYS A 76 11.43 -12.95 10.88
C LYS A 76 11.82 -11.81 9.94
N ARG A 77 12.68 -12.06 8.95
CA ARG A 77 13.15 -11.03 7.99
C ARG A 77 12.23 -10.88 6.78
N ALA A 78 11.28 -11.80 6.59
CA ALA A 78 10.44 -11.86 5.39
C ALA A 78 9.75 -10.51 5.10
N GLY A 79 9.22 -9.83 6.12
CA GLY A 79 8.52 -8.55 5.94
C GLY A 79 9.45 -7.41 5.50
N PHE A 80 10.68 -7.37 6.02
CA PHE A 80 11.66 -6.35 5.67
C PHE A 80 12.14 -6.51 4.22
N VAL A 81 12.49 -7.74 3.83
CA VAL A 81 12.90 -8.06 2.45
C VAL A 81 11.77 -7.79 1.46
N ARG A 82 10.53 -8.11 1.85
CA ARG A 82 9.33 -7.80 1.06
C ARG A 82 9.15 -6.29 0.86
N ASN A 83 9.40 -5.46 1.88
CA ASN A 83 9.37 -4.00 1.72
C ASN A 83 10.46 -3.49 0.75
N GLU A 84 11.68 -4.04 0.86
CA GLU A 84 12.78 -3.72 -0.06
C GLU A 84 12.41 -4.08 -1.50
N GLN A 85 11.76 -5.22 -1.73
CA GLN A 85 11.25 -5.62 -3.04
C GLN A 85 10.18 -4.66 -3.57
N MET A 86 9.22 -4.23 -2.73
CA MET A 86 8.19 -3.27 -3.14
C MET A 86 8.79 -1.93 -3.59
N VAL A 87 9.76 -1.41 -2.84
CA VAL A 87 10.48 -0.19 -3.21
C VAL A 87 11.39 -0.40 -4.43
N GLY A 88 11.92 -1.62 -4.59
CA GLY A 88 12.70 -2.06 -5.75
C GLY A 88 11.93 -2.05 -7.08
N LEU A 89 10.58 -2.03 -7.03
CA LEU A 89 9.74 -1.80 -8.22
C LEU A 89 9.89 -0.39 -8.80
N ARG A 90 10.59 0.51 -8.10
CA ARG A 90 10.71 1.94 -8.46
C ARG A 90 9.32 2.57 -8.65
N PRO A 91 8.47 2.54 -7.62
CA PRO A 91 7.12 3.07 -7.73
C PRO A 91 7.14 4.58 -7.96
N VAL A 92 6.14 5.05 -8.70
CA VAL A 92 5.96 6.49 -8.97
C VAL A 92 5.36 7.21 -7.76
N GLU A 93 4.63 6.49 -6.92
CA GLU A 93 3.99 7.01 -5.72
C GLU A 93 3.85 5.91 -4.65
N ALA A 94 3.84 6.30 -3.38
CA ALA A 94 3.58 5.42 -2.26
C ALA A 94 2.46 5.96 -1.35
N LEU A 95 1.55 5.09 -0.93
CA LEU A 95 0.59 5.37 0.14
C LEU A 95 0.89 4.43 1.30
N VAL A 96 1.41 4.98 2.39
CA VAL A 96 1.78 4.19 3.58
C VAL A 96 0.95 4.64 4.76
N CYS A 97 0.05 3.76 5.20
CA CYS A 97 -0.78 3.99 6.35
C CYS A 97 -0.06 3.51 7.62
N GLU A 98 -0.30 4.21 8.73
CA GLU A 98 0.23 3.85 10.04
C GLU A 98 -0.10 2.40 10.42
N GLY A 99 0.83 1.75 11.10
CA GLY A 99 0.72 0.35 11.46
C GLY A 99 1.90 -0.10 12.31
N SER A 100 2.30 -1.35 12.16
CA SER A 100 3.41 -1.94 12.90
C SER A 100 4.78 -1.40 12.46
N GLY A 101 5.85 -1.90 13.09
CA GLY A 101 7.22 -1.62 12.67
C GLY A 101 7.52 -1.97 11.19
N LEU A 102 6.73 -2.84 10.55
CA LEU A 102 6.86 -3.11 9.11
C LEU A 102 6.41 -1.92 8.25
N GLN A 103 5.33 -1.24 8.62
CA GLN A 103 4.86 -0.03 7.93
C GLN A 103 5.83 1.13 8.19
N SER A 104 6.33 1.28 9.43
CA SER A 104 7.39 2.25 9.76
C SER A 104 8.66 2.00 8.94
N HIS A 105 9.05 0.73 8.77
CA HIS A 105 10.19 0.36 7.94
C HIS A 105 9.97 0.72 6.47
N LEU A 106 8.79 0.42 5.90
CA LEU A 106 8.47 0.80 4.52
C LEU A 106 8.51 2.32 4.34
N ALA A 107 7.92 3.08 5.26
CA ALA A 107 7.91 4.53 5.23
C ALA A 107 9.32 5.13 5.23
N ARG A 108 10.25 4.54 6.01
CA ARG A 108 11.66 4.93 6.00
C ARG A 108 12.30 4.70 4.63
N LEU A 109 12.10 3.53 4.02
CA LEU A 109 12.65 3.21 2.69
C LEU A 109 12.10 4.15 1.61
N VAL A 110 10.80 4.45 1.66
CA VAL A 110 10.13 5.40 0.75
C VAL A 110 10.77 6.78 0.82
N ARG A 111 11.00 7.28 2.06
CA ARG A 111 11.67 8.57 2.29
C ARG A 111 13.12 8.55 1.81
N GLU A 112 13.86 7.49 2.12
CA GLU A 112 15.26 7.32 1.71
C GLU A 112 15.42 7.34 0.19
N LYS A 113 14.50 6.69 -0.54
CA LYS A 113 14.48 6.67 -2.01
C LYS A 113 13.83 7.90 -2.64
N ARG A 114 13.35 8.86 -1.83
CA ARG A 114 12.68 10.10 -2.28
C ARG A 114 11.49 9.82 -3.20
N ILE A 115 10.76 8.73 -2.93
CA ILE A 115 9.54 8.40 -3.66
C ILE A 115 8.43 9.36 -3.20
N PRO A 116 7.69 10.01 -4.11
CA PRO A 116 6.51 10.80 -3.76
C PRO A 116 5.55 9.96 -2.93
N ALA A 117 5.10 10.49 -1.79
CA ALA A 117 4.32 9.67 -0.86
C ALA A 117 3.24 10.43 -0.10
N ARG A 118 2.22 9.67 0.27
CA ARG A 118 1.20 10.04 1.25
C ARG A 118 1.36 9.13 2.47
N PHE A 119 1.44 9.75 3.64
CA PHE A 119 1.47 9.04 4.92
C PHE A 119 0.16 9.34 5.65
N VAL A 120 -0.61 8.30 5.94
CA VAL A 120 -1.92 8.44 6.60
C VAL A 120 -1.81 7.85 7.99
N ARG A 121 -2.23 8.60 9.00
CA ARG A 121 -2.16 8.21 10.40
C ARG A 121 -3.51 7.67 10.88
N LEU A 122 -3.47 6.89 11.95
CA LEU A 122 -4.69 6.43 12.63
C LEU A 122 -5.55 7.60 13.11
N SER A 123 -4.91 8.72 13.50
CA SER A 123 -5.57 9.96 13.93
C SER A 123 -6.28 10.72 12.81
N ASP A 124 -6.02 10.37 11.55
CA ASP A 124 -6.63 11.02 10.39
C ASP A 124 -7.99 10.37 10.04
N GLN A 125 -8.34 9.25 10.69
CA GLN A 125 -9.64 8.57 10.51
C GLN A 125 -10.78 9.34 11.15
N GLU A 126 -11.90 9.41 10.45
CA GLU A 126 -13.09 10.06 10.97
C GLU A 126 -14.14 9.02 11.35
N TRP A 127 -14.73 9.19 12.54
CA TRP A 127 -15.92 8.44 12.91
C TRP A 127 -17.13 9.20 12.40
N GLU A 128 -17.58 8.90 11.19
CA GLU A 128 -18.95 9.26 10.82
C GLU A 128 -19.89 8.30 11.54
N ALA A 129 -20.73 8.85 12.43
CA ALA A 129 -21.89 8.12 12.92
C ALA A 129 -22.81 7.84 11.72
N GLN A 130 -22.86 6.58 11.30
CA GLN A 130 -23.81 6.10 10.30
C GLN A 130 -25.26 6.30 10.76
#